data_AF-A0A542MZC6-F1
#
_entry.id   AF-A0A542MZC6-F1
#
_cell.length_a   1.000
_cell.length_b   1.000
_cell.length_c   1.000
_cell.angle_alpha   90.00
_cell.angle_beta   90.00
_cell.angle_gamma   90.00
#
_symmetry.space_group_name_H-M   'P 1'
#
loop_
_entity.id
_entity.type
_entity.pdbx_description
1 polymer ?
#
loop_
_entity_poly.entity_id
_entity_poly.type
_entity_poly.pdbx_seq_one_letter_code
_entity_poly.pdbx_strand_id
1 'polypeptide(L)'
;MTDIASPDTGHDHGTDDTHAGPHGYISDKQRYLNRLRRVEGQVRGIQRMVEEEQYCIDILTQISALSSALENVALGLLDDHLKHCVVDAAARGGDEAAVKLKEASDAIARLVKA
;
A
#
# COMPACT_ATOMS: atom_id res chain seq x y z
N MET A 1 48.46 12.33 36.55
CA MET A 1 49.29 12.01 35.37
C MET A 1 49.00 10.56 35.04
N THR A 2 48.19 10.12 34.08
CA THR A 2 47.29 10.72 33.09
C THR A 2 46.40 9.53 32.71
N ASP A 3 45.11 9.55 33.05
CA ASP A 3 44.17 8.55 32.54
C ASP A 3 43.81 8.92 31.10
N ILE A 4 44.30 8.12 30.16
CA ILE A 4 43.92 8.14 28.75
C ILE A 4 42.82 7.09 28.59
N ALA A 5 41.59 7.56 28.41
CA ALA A 5 40.52 6.76 27.81
C ALA A 5 39.67 7.70 26.96
N SER A 6 39.96 7.75 25.66
CA SER A 6 39.03 8.25 24.64
C SER A 6 37.91 7.23 24.41
N PRO A 7 36.69 7.69 24.16
CA PRO A 7 35.78 6.96 23.30
C PRO A 7 35.37 7.82 22.10
N ASP A 8 35.85 7.37 20.94
CA ASP A 8 35.04 7.06 19.76
C ASP A 8 33.88 8.01 19.42
N THR A 9 34.16 8.95 18.52
CA THR A 9 33.15 9.71 17.78
C THR A 9 32.50 8.78 16.75
N GLY A 10 31.47 8.06 17.18
CA GLY A 10 30.53 7.39 16.28
C GLY A 10 29.85 8.43 15.39
N HIS A 11 30.21 8.41 14.11
CA HIS A 11 29.63 9.23 13.05
C HIS A 11 28.17 8.79 12.85
N ASP A 12 27.25 9.58 13.39
CA ASP A 12 25.80 9.42 13.21
C ASP A 12 25.47 9.68 11.74
N HIS A 13 25.32 8.60 10.98
CA HIS A 13 24.82 8.63 9.63
C HIS A 13 23.31 8.84 9.71
N GLY A 14 22.91 10.11 9.73
CA GLY A 14 21.52 10.53 9.63
C GLY A 14 20.89 9.98 8.36
N THR A 15 20.20 8.84 8.49
CA THR A 15 19.25 8.38 7.50
C THR A 15 18.04 9.29 7.57
N ASP A 16 17.86 10.05 6.50
CA ASP A 16 16.71 10.87 6.17
C ASP A 16 15.42 10.04 6.20
N ASP A 17 14.83 9.90 7.39
CA ASP A 17 13.48 9.37 7.64
C ASP A 17 12.41 10.41 7.25
N THR A 18 12.47 10.90 6.02
CA THR A 18 11.36 11.65 5.43
C THR A 18 10.29 10.65 5.00
N HIS A 19 9.43 10.21 5.94
CA HIS A 19 8.02 9.80 5.73
C HIS A 19 7.28 9.45 7.04
N ALA A 20 7.59 10.11 8.16
CA ALA A 20 6.86 9.94 9.42
C ALA A 20 5.77 11.01 9.61
N GLY A 21 4.68 10.93 8.82
CA GLY A 21 3.45 11.69 9.06
C GLY A 21 2.29 10.75 9.39
N PRO A 22 1.32 11.13 10.25
CA PRO A 22 0.20 10.26 10.58
C PRO A 22 -0.69 10.09 9.34
N HIS A 23 -0.54 8.98 8.61
CA HIS A 23 -1.41 8.67 7.47
C HIS A 23 -2.86 8.62 7.95
N GLY A 24 -3.61 9.67 7.62
CA GLY A 24 -5.02 9.86 7.93
C GLY A 24 -5.80 8.60 7.64
N TYR A 25 -6.40 8.08 8.70
CA TYR A 25 -6.79 6.69 8.91
C TYR A 25 -7.62 6.15 7.75
N ILE A 26 -7.23 4.99 7.22
CA ILE A 26 -8.10 4.12 6.42
C ILE A 26 -9.46 4.08 7.13
N SER A 27 -10.48 4.70 6.53
CA SER A 27 -11.78 4.97 7.17
C SER A 27 -12.48 3.67 7.59
N ASP A 28 -12.19 2.59 6.87
CA ASP A 28 -12.74 1.27 7.11
C ASP A 28 -11.67 0.18 7.11
N LYS A 29 -10.72 0.27 8.06
CA LYS A 29 -9.61 -0.68 8.22
C LYS A 29 -10.09 -2.14 8.23
N GLN A 30 -11.20 -2.42 8.91
CA GLN A 30 -11.75 -3.78 8.99
C GLN A 30 -12.26 -4.28 7.64
N ARG A 31 -12.93 -3.44 6.84
CA ARG A 31 -13.32 -3.81 5.47
C ARG A 31 -12.14 -4.17 4.60
N TYR A 32 -11.05 -3.41 4.63
CA TYR A 32 -9.86 -3.76 3.85
C TYR A 32 -9.20 -5.04 4.32
N LEU A 33 -9.04 -5.23 5.63
CA LEU A 33 -8.54 -6.49 6.19
C LEU A 33 -9.43 -7.67 5.79
N ASN A 34 -10.75 -7.52 5.82
CA ASN A 34 -11.68 -8.57 5.40
C ASN A 34 -11.60 -8.88 3.90
N ARG A 35 -11.37 -7.87 3.05
CA ARG A 35 -11.13 -8.09 1.60
C ARG A 35 -9.81 -8.81 1.37
N LEU A 36 -8.73 -8.37 2.02
CA LEU A 36 -7.41 -9.00 1.92
C LEU A 36 -7.41 -10.45 2.42
N ARG A 37 -8.13 -10.77 3.50
CA ARG A 37 -8.31 -12.17 3.95
C ARG A 37 -9.01 -13.05 2.92
N ARG A 38 -9.97 -12.50 2.15
CA ARG A 38 -10.61 -13.25 1.05
C ARG A 38 -9.65 -13.48 -0.11
N VAL A 39 -8.88 -12.47 -0.50
CA VAL A 39 -7.80 -12.55 -1.50
C VAL A 39 -6.79 -13.63 -1.11
N GLU A 40 -6.36 -13.66 0.15
CA GLU A 40 -5.47 -14.70 0.68
C GLU A 40 -6.08 -16.11 0.56
N GLY A 41 -7.39 -16.24 0.82
CA GLY A 41 -8.14 -17.47 0.60
C GLY A 41 -8.19 -17.92 -0.87
N GLN A 42 -8.33 -16.96 -1.80
CA GLN A 42 -8.30 -17.23 -3.24
C GLN A 42 -6.91 -17.73 -3.69
N VAL A 43 -5.83 -17.11 -3.19
CA VAL A 43 -4.45 -17.58 -3.46
C VAL A 43 -4.27 -19.03 -3.01
N ARG A 44 -4.69 -19.36 -1.79
CA ARG A 44 -4.67 -20.75 -1.31
C ARG A 44 -5.54 -21.68 -2.16
N GLY A 45 -6.66 -21.19 -2.68
CA GLY A 45 -7.53 -21.93 -3.60
C GLY A 45 -6.79 -22.30 -4.88
N ILE A 46 -6.18 -21.31 -5.53
CA ILE A 46 -5.40 -21.48 -6.75
C ILE A 46 -4.24 -22.45 -6.53
N GLN A 47 -3.53 -22.37 -5.40
CA GLN A 47 -2.46 -23.31 -5.04
C GLN A 47 -2.97 -24.77 -5.05
N ARG A 48 -4.12 -25.04 -4.41
CA ARG A 48 -4.73 -26.38 -4.43
C ARG A 48 -5.13 -26.82 -5.83
N MET A 49 -5.69 -25.92 -6.64
CA MET A 49 -6.06 -26.26 -8.02
C MET A 49 -4.83 -26.69 -8.85
N VAL A 50 -3.68 -26.05 -8.62
CA VAL A 50 -2.41 -26.43 -9.27
C VAL A 50 -1.91 -27.77 -8.74
N GLU A 51 -1.92 -27.99 -7.42
CA GLU A 51 -1.52 -29.26 -6.79
C GLU A 51 -2.38 -30.44 -7.26
N GLU A 52 -3.67 -30.20 -7.50
CA GLU A 52 -4.64 -31.17 -8.00
C GLU A 52 -4.65 -31.31 -9.53
N GLU A 53 -3.73 -30.64 -10.23
CA GLU A 53 -3.61 -30.63 -11.70
C GLU A 53 -4.94 -30.30 -12.41
N GLN A 54 -5.71 -29.36 -11.85
CA GLN A 54 -6.99 -28.94 -12.42
C GLN A 54 -6.83 -28.24 -13.79
N TYR A 55 -7.93 -28.16 -14.53
CA TYR A 55 -7.93 -27.61 -15.87
C TYR A 55 -7.43 -26.16 -15.90
N CYS A 56 -6.48 -25.88 -16.80
CA CYS A 56 -5.78 -24.60 -16.85
C CYS A 56 -6.72 -23.40 -17.01
N ILE A 57 -7.85 -23.54 -17.72
CA ILE A 57 -8.81 -22.45 -17.91
C ILE A 57 -9.53 -22.09 -16.62
N ASP A 58 -9.79 -23.07 -15.74
CA ASP A 58 -10.43 -22.82 -14.45
C ASP A 58 -9.46 -22.10 -13.50
N ILE A 59 -8.18 -22.49 -13.52
CA ILE A 59 -7.11 -21.80 -12.78
C ILE A 59 -6.99 -20.36 -13.25
N LEU A 60 -6.93 -20.12 -14.56
CA LEU A 60 -6.87 -18.77 -15.13
C LEU A 60 -8.10 -17.94 -14.76
N THR A 61 -9.29 -18.56 -14.72
CA THR A 61 -10.52 -17.89 -14.28
C THR A 61 -10.42 -17.44 -12.82
N GLN A 62 -9.87 -18.28 -11.92
CA GLN A 62 -9.65 -17.90 -10.52
C GLN A 62 -8.57 -16.83 -10.37
N ILE A 63 -7.52 -16.86 -11.18
CA ILE A 63 -6.50 -15.80 -11.23
C ILE A 63 -7.14 -14.47 -11.64
N SER A 64 -7.99 -14.46 -12.67
CA SER A 64 -8.72 -13.23 -13.06
C SER A 64 -9.61 -12.72 -11.92
N ALA A 65 -10.31 -13.61 -11.20
CA ALA A 65 -11.11 -13.24 -10.05
C ALA A 65 -10.27 -12.68 -8.88
N LEU A 66 -9.06 -13.20 -8.67
CA LEU A 66 -8.10 -12.68 -7.69
C LEU A 66 -7.61 -11.28 -8.08
N SER A 67 -7.24 -11.06 -9.34
CA SER A 67 -6.81 -9.75 -9.85
C SER A 67 -7.89 -8.70 -9.66
N SER A 68 -9.14 -8.99 -10.05
CA SER A 68 -10.26 -8.08 -9.83
C SER A 68 -10.52 -7.80 -8.35
N ALA A 69 -10.31 -8.78 -7.46
CA ALA A 69 -10.46 -8.56 -6.02
C ALA A 69 -9.38 -7.61 -5.46
N LEU A 70 -8.14 -7.72 -5.94
CA LEU A 70 -7.03 -6.82 -5.60
C LEU A 70 -7.26 -5.40 -6.15
N GLU A 71 -7.70 -5.26 -7.39
CA GLU A 71 -8.08 -3.97 -7.98
C GLU A 71 -9.15 -3.26 -7.15
N ASN A 72 -10.17 -3.99 -6.70
CA ASN A 72 -11.22 -3.45 -5.83
C ASN A 72 -10.69 -2.98 -4.46
N VAL A 73 -9.63 -3.60 -3.94
CA VAL A 73 -8.95 -3.13 -2.72
C VAL A 73 -8.18 -1.85 -3.01
N ALA A 74 -7.40 -1.83 -4.09
CA ALA A 74 -6.61 -0.67 -4.51
C ALA A 74 -7.49 0.58 -4.76
N LEU A 75 -8.59 0.41 -5.52
CA LEU A 75 -9.54 1.49 -5.79
C LEU A 75 -10.21 2.02 -4.52
N GLY A 76 -10.52 1.15 -3.56
CA GLY A 76 -11.05 1.59 -2.27
C GLY A 76 -10.06 2.44 -1.49
N LEU A 77 -8.80 2.00 -1.38
CA LEU A 77 -7.75 2.74 -0.67
C LEU A 77 -7.49 4.10 -1.32
N LEU A 78 -7.53 4.15 -2.65
CA LEU A 78 -7.42 5.39 -3.42
C LEU A 78 -8.57 6.35 -3.12
N ASP A 79 -9.81 5.88 -3.15
CA ASP A 79 -11.00 6.69 -2.82
C ASP A 79 -10.91 7.27 -1.39
N ASP A 80 -10.48 6.47 -0.42
CA ASP A 80 -10.22 6.95 0.94
C ASP A 80 -9.10 7.99 0.99
N HIS A 81 -8.03 7.83 0.21
CA HIS A 81 -6.94 8.80 0.14
C HIS A 81 -7.40 10.13 -0.44
N LEU A 82 -8.18 10.12 -1.53
CA LEU A 82 -8.72 11.32 -2.13
C LEU A 82 -9.66 12.05 -1.16
N LYS A 83 -10.52 11.33 -0.45
CA LYS A 83 -11.52 11.90 0.47
C LYS A 83 -10.93 12.54 1.72
N HIS A 84 -9.85 11.99 2.27
CA HIS A 84 -9.28 12.49 3.51
C HIS A 84 -8.03 13.33 3.22
N CYS A 85 -7.01 12.75 2.59
CA CYS A 85 -5.72 13.41 2.44
C CYS A 85 -5.76 14.59 1.47
N VAL A 86 -6.44 14.46 0.32
CA VAL A 86 -6.48 15.54 -0.68
C VAL A 86 -7.46 16.64 -0.28
N VAL A 87 -8.65 16.29 0.21
CA VAL A 87 -9.65 17.27 0.68
C VAL A 87 -9.13 18.06 1.88
N ASP A 88 -8.52 17.40 2.87
CA ASP A 88 -7.96 18.10 4.03
C ASP A 88 -6.81 19.03 3.62
N ALA A 89 -5.92 18.59 2.73
CA ALA A 89 -4.85 19.42 2.20
C ALA A 89 -5.39 20.62 1.39
N ALA A 90 -6.45 20.42 0.61
CA ALA A 90 -7.10 21.51 -0.13
C ALA A 90 -7.74 22.54 0.80
N ALA A 91 -8.32 22.10 1.92
CA ALA A 91 -8.89 22.98 2.94
C ALA A 91 -7.82 23.79 3.70
N ARG A 92 -6.61 23.23 3.88
CA ARG A 92 -5.45 23.93 4.47
C ARG A 92 -4.83 24.97 3.55
N GLY A 93 -5.00 24.83 2.23
CA GLY A 93 -4.45 25.73 1.22
C GLY A 93 -2.97 25.48 0.90
N GLY A 94 -2.44 26.20 -0.09
CA GLY A 94 -1.08 26.00 -0.60
C GLY A 94 -0.97 24.81 -1.57
N ASP A 95 0.26 24.35 -1.81
CA ASP A 95 0.57 23.34 -2.84
C ASP A 95 0.39 21.89 -2.36
N GLU A 96 0.05 21.67 -1.07
CA GLU A 96 -0.04 20.34 -0.46
C GLU A 96 -1.06 19.45 -1.19
N ALA A 97 -2.20 20.01 -1.58
CA ALA A 97 -3.23 19.28 -2.33
C ALA A 97 -2.73 18.84 -3.72
N ALA A 98 -1.95 19.68 -4.40
CA ALA A 98 -1.39 19.35 -5.71
C ALA A 98 -0.37 18.20 -5.62
N VAL A 99 0.46 18.20 -4.58
CA VAL A 99 1.40 17.11 -4.30
C VAL A 99 0.65 15.80 -4.04
N LYS A 100 -0.35 15.81 -3.16
CA LYS A 100 -1.16 14.61 -2.83
C LYS A 100 -1.94 14.10 -4.04
N LEU A 101 -2.48 14.98 -4.86
CA LEU A 101 -3.17 14.60 -6.10
C LEU A 101 -2.21 13.96 -7.11
N LYS A 102 -0.96 14.46 -7.20
CA LYS A 102 0.07 13.84 -8.04
C LYS A 102 0.43 12.44 -7.55
N GLU A 103 0.62 12.25 -6.24
CA GLU A 103 0.88 10.93 -5.63
C GLU A 103 -0.24 9.92 -6.00
N ALA A 104 -1.50 10.35 -5.87
CA ALA A 104 -2.66 9.53 -6.22
C ALA A 104 -2.71 9.19 -7.72
N SER A 105 -2.43 10.17 -8.58
CA SER A 105 -2.39 9.99 -10.04
C SER A 105 -1.29 9.02 -10.47
N ASP A 106 -0.10 9.12 -9.87
CA ASP A 106 1.01 8.21 -10.11
C ASP A 106 0.68 6.79 -9.64
N ALA A 107 -0.06 6.63 -8.54
CA ALA A 107 -0.53 5.32 -8.07
C ALA A 107 -1.55 4.68 -9.04
N ILE A 108 -2.51 5.46 -9.55
CA ILE A 108 -3.46 4.99 -10.58
C ILE A 108 -2.72 4.56 -11.85
N ALA A 109 -1.74 5.34 -12.29
CA ALA A 109 -0.96 5.03 -13.48
C ALA A 109 -0.21 3.69 -13.36
N ARG A 110 0.19 3.28 -12.15
CA ARG A 110 0.77 1.95 -11.90
C ARG A 110 -0.29 0.85 -11.94
N LEU A 111 -1.48 1.11 -11.39
CA LEU A 111 -2.59 0.15 -11.35
C LEU A 111 -3.12 -0.20 -12.75
N VAL A 112 -3.23 0.79 -13.64
CA VAL A 112 -3.77 0.60 -15.01
C VAL A 112 -2.76 -0.03 -15.97
N LYS A 113 -1.47 0.04 -15.66
CA LYS A 113 -0.40 -0.54 -16.49
C LYS A 113 -0.09 -2.01 -16.16
N ALA A 114 -0.70 -2.55 -15.10
CA ALA A 114 -0.49 -3.91 -14.62
C ALA A 114 -1.32 -4.95 -15.40
#